data_AF-A0A5C5S195-F1
#
_entry.id   AF-A0A5C5S195-F1
#
_cell.length_a   1.000
_cell.length_b   1.000
_cell.length_c   1.000
_cell.angle_alpha   90.00
_cell.angle_beta   90.00
_cell.angle_gamma   90.00
#
_symmetry.space_group_name_H-M   'P 1'
#
loop_
_entity.id
_entity.type
_entity.pdbx_description
1 polymer ?
#
loop_
_entity_poly.entity_id
_entity_poly.type
_entity_poly.pdbx_seq_one_letter_code
_entity_poly.pdbx_strand_id
1 'polypeptide(L)'
;MATTVTDEQIQDLVQTAQPYSLVLLRWGPRRAQDGAEAIEREHQRRMVSLRADGVIAILCPILDDAMAGMAVMTVPAERAAEIIAGDPCVRAEMMHSEVYPCLSFPGDALPG
;
A
#
# COMPACT_ATOMS: atom_id res chain seq x y z
N MET A 1 2.41 12.88 -29.17
CA MET A 1 3.35 14.00 -28.94
C MET A 1 3.89 13.83 -27.53
N ALA A 2 5.21 13.89 -27.33
CA ALA A 2 5.77 13.89 -25.99
C ALA A 2 5.55 15.28 -25.37
N THR A 3 4.97 15.33 -24.17
CA THR A 3 4.84 16.56 -23.40
C THR A 3 6.23 16.94 -22.87
N THR A 4 6.69 18.15 -23.15
CA THR A 4 7.92 18.70 -22.56
C THR A 4 7.58 19.31 -21.19
N VAL A 5 8.29 18.86 -20.14
CA VAL A 5 8.17 19.40 -18.77
C VAL A 5 9.40 20.27 -18.50
N THR A 6 9.20 21.43 -17.87
CA THR A 6 10.27 22.39 -17.50
C THR A 6 10.78 22.15 -16.07
N ASP A 7 11.98 22.63 -15.76
CA ASP A 7 12.55 22.57 -14.41
C ASP A 7 11.69 23.34 -13.39
N GLU A 8 11.09 24.46 -13.78
CA GLU A 8 10.15 25.23 -12.94
C GLU A 8 8.92 24.38 -12.55
N GLN A 9 8.33 23.66 -13.51
CA GLN A 9 7.20 22.76 -13.24
C GLN A 9 7.58 21.59 -12.31
N ILE A 10 8.81 21.08 -12.41
CA ILE A 10 9.30 20.04 -11.49
C ILE A 10 9.45 20.62 -10.09
N GLN A 11 10.05 21.81 -9.97
CA GLN A 11 10.24 22.47 -8.69
C GLN A 11 8.89 22.76 -8.02
N ASP A 12 7.91 23.27 -8.77
CA ASP A 12 6.56 23.54 -8.29
C ASP A 12 5.90 22.27 -7.73
N LEU A 13 6.00 21.14 -8.44
CA LEU A 13 5.46 19.85 -7.96
C LEU A 13 6.17 19.37 -6.70
N VAL A 14 7.50 19.46 -6.66
CA VAL A 14 8.27 19.04 -5.47
C VAL A 14 7.89 19.85 -4.24
N GLN A 15 7.53 21.14 -4.38
CA GLN A 15 7.05 21.95 -3.26
C GLN A 15 5.70 21.50 -2.69
N THR A 16 4.90 20.74 -3.45
CA THR A 16 3.63 20.19 -2.96
C THR A 16 3.76 18.83 -2.29
N ALA A 17 4.98 18.27 -2.22
CA ALA A 17 5.21 16.95 -1.63
C ALA A 17 4.71 16.88 -0.18
N GLN A 18 4.00 15.80 0.16
CA GLN A 18 3.56 15.50 1.51
C GLN A 18 4.09 14.14 1.96
N PRO A 19 4.26 13.91 3.28
CA PRO A 19 4.66 12.61 3.80
C PRO A 19 3.53 11.58 3.65
N TYR A 20 3.92 10.41 3.15
CA TYR A 20 3.09 9.21 3.05
C TYR A 20 3.92 8.01 3.55
N SER A 21 3.31 6.83 3.50
CA SER A 21 4.03 5.58 3.66
C SER A 21 3.69 4.59 2.56
N LEU A 22 4.68 3.77 2.20
CA LEU A 22 4.56 2.69 1.24
C LEU A 22 4.62 1.37 2.00
N VAL A 23 3.60 0.53 1.81
CA VAL A 23 3.56 -0.86 2.27
C VAL A 23 3.79 -1.77 1.09
N LEU A 24 4.71 -2.72 1.25
CA LEU A 24 4.89 -3.86 0.35
C LEU A 24 4.53 -5.14 1.10
N LEU A 25 3.72 -5.98 0.47
CA LEU A 25 3.31 -7.28 1.00
C LEU A 25 3.86 -8.39 0.11
N ARG A 26 4.56 -9.35 0.71
CA ARG A 26 5.07 -10.56 0.06
C ARG A 26 4.35 -11.78 0.60
N TRP A 27 4.15 -12.79 -0.23
CA TRP A 27 3.64 -14.06 0.24
C TRP A 27 4.66 -14.76 1.14
N GLY A 28 4.18 -15.28 2.26
CA GLY A 28 4.94 -16.11 3.18
C GLY A 28 4.74 -17.60 2.92
N PRO A 29 5.54 -18.47 3.56
CA PRO A 29 5.49 -19.91 3.35
C PRO A 29 4.15 -20.54 3.80
N ARG A 30 3.36 -19.84 4.65
CA ARG A 30 2.05 -20.32 5.12
C ARG A 30 0.87 -19.85 4.27
N ARG A 31 1.10 -19.29 3.08
CA ARG A 31 0.05 -18.84 2.15
C ARG A 31 -1.06 -19.87 1.94
N ALA A 32 -0.71 -21.16 1.82
CA ALA A 32 -1.63 -22.25 1.51
C ALA A 32 -2.02 -23.10 2.73
N GLN A 33 -2.02 -22.54 3.94
CA GLN A 33 -2.44 -23.25 5.14
C GLN A 33 -3.95 -23.52 5.18
N ASP A 34 -4.37 -24.43 6.06
CA ASP A 34 -5.80 -24.71 6.28
C ASP A 34 -6.53 -23.43 6.71
N GLY A 35 -7.66 -23.15 6.06
CA GLY A 35 -8.45 -21.94 6.31
C GLY A 35 -7.88 -20.65 5.66
N ALA A 36 -6.81 -20.75 4.86
CA ALA A 36 -6.20 -19.59 4.17
C ALA A 36 -7.21 -18.70 3.46
N GLU A 37 -8.17 -19.28 2.74
CA GLU A 37 -9.18 -18.49 2.02
C GLU A 37 -10.04 -17.62 2.95
N ALA A 38 -10.36 -18.11 4.15
CA ALA A 38 -11.15 -17.33 5.12
C ALA A 38 -10.33 -16.16 5.66
N ILE A 39 -9.06 -16.40 5.98
CA ILE A 39 -8.12 -15.37 6.45
C ILE A 39 -7.90 -14.33 5.35
N GLU A 40 -7.72 -14.75 4.10
CA GLU A 40 -7.55 -13.86 2.95
C GLU A 40 -8.80 -12.99 2.73
N ARG A 41 -10.01 -13.56 2.88
CA ARG A 41 -11.26 -12.77 2.82
C ARG A 41 -11.33 -11.71 3.92
N GLU A 42 -10.85 -12.00 5.12
CA GLU A 42 -10.77 -11.00 6.20
C GLU A 42 -9.74 -9.91 5.91
N HIS A 43 -8.57 -10.29 5.39
CA HIS A 43 -7.56 -9.35 4.88
C HIS A 43 -8.16 -8.43 3.81
N GLN A 44 -8.81 -8.97 2.78
CA GLN A 44 -9.44 -8.20 1.71
C GLN A 44 -10.46 -7.19 2.26
N ARG A 45 -11.34 -7.63 3.17
CA ARG A 45 -12.34 -6.75 3.82
C ARG A 45 -11.67 -5.60 4.57
N ARG A 46 -10.61 -5.91 5.31
CA ARG A 46 -9.85 -4.93 6.09
C ARG A 46 -9.14 -3.90 5.19
N MET A 47 -8.44 -4.35 4.15
CA MET A 47 -7.74 -3.45 3.22
C MET A 47 -8.70 -2.53 2.46
N VAL A 48 -9.86 -3.06 2.04
CA VAL A 48 -10.92 -2.25 1.40
C VAL A 48 -11.51 -1.25 2.38
N SER A 49 -11.68 -1.60 3.66
CA SER A 49 -12.17 -0.66 4.69
C SER A 49 -11.18 0.48 4.92
N LEU A 50 -9.88 0.18 5.07
CA LEU A 50 -8.83 1.21 5.19
C LEU A 50 -8.77 2.14 3.97
N ARG A 51 -9.04 1.62 2.78
CA ARG A 51 -9.19 2.45 1.57
C ARG A 51 -10.43 3.34 1.65
N ALA A 52 -11.57 2.80 2.06
CA ALA A 52 -12.82 3.56 2.19
C ALA A 52 -12.69 4.69 3.22
N ASP A 53 -11.92 4.47 4.30
CA ASP A 53 -11.64 5.44 5.36
C ASP A 53 -10.56 6.48 4.97
N GLY A 54 -9.99 6.38 3.76
CA GLY A 54 -8.94 7.29 3.28
C GLY A 54 -7.56 7.06 3.92
N VAL A 55 -7.39 5.98 4.69
CA VAL A 55 -6.09 5.59 5.26
C VAL A 55 -5.17 5.02 4.19
N ILE A 56 -5.72 4.24 3.24
CA ILE A 56 -5.03 3.80 2.02
C ILE A 56 -5.47 4.69 0.86
N ALA A 57 -4.53 5.45 0.29
CA ALA A 57 -4.77 6.27 -0.90
C ALA A 57 -4.77 5.43 -2.19
N ILE A 58 -3.80 4.52 -2.32
CA ILE A 58 -3.71 3.57 -3.44
C ILE A 58 -3.61 2.16 -2.88
N LEU A 59 -4.60 1.32 -3.22
CA LEU A 59 -4.60 -0.11 -2.92
C LEU A 59 -4.33 -0.87 -4.22
N CYS A 60 -3.22 -1.61 -4.28
CA CYS A 60 -2.79 -2.29 -5.49
C CYS A 60 -2.46 -3.76 -5.18
N PRO A 61 -3.41 -4.69 -5.38
CA PRO A 61 -3.11 -6.11 -5.42
C PRO A 61 -2.12 -6.42 -6.55
N ILE A 62 -1.08 -7.20 -6.26
CA ILE A 62 -0.10 -7.61 -7.26
C ILE A 62 -0.42 -9.05 -7.67
N LEU A 63 -0.57 -9.28 -8.98
CA LEU A 63 -0.89 -10.59 -9.54
C LEU A 63 0.40 -11.37 -9.79
N ASP A 64 1.09 -11.74 -8.71
CA ASP A 64 2.36 -12.45 -8.72
C ASP A 64 2.38 -13.56 -7.64
N ASP A 65 3.27 -14.54 -7.81
CA ASP A 65 3.39 -15.65 -6.87
C ASP A 65 4.24 -15.32 -5.64
N ALA A 66 5.16 -14.35 -5.75
CA ALA A 66 6.01 -13.90 -4.65
C ALA A 66 5.44 -12.65 -3.95
N MET A 67 4.84 -11.73 -4.71
CA MET A 67 4.27 -10.50 -4.20
C MET A 67 2.75 -10.59 -4.02
N ALA A 68 2.25 -10.12 -2.87
CA ALA A 68 0.82 -10.08 -2.58
C ALA A 68 0.18 -8.74 -2.98
N GLY A 69 0.90 -7.64 -2.78
CA GLY A 69 0.35 -6.32 -3.03
C GLY A 69 1.23 -5.17 -2.55
N MET A 70 0.80 -3.96 -2.87
CA MET A 70 1.33 -2.72 -2.31
C MET A 70 0.21 -1.78 -1.92
N ALA A 71 0.48 -0.91 -0.96
CA ALA A 71 -0.41 0.19 -0.60
C ALA A 71 0.36 1.48 -0.34
N VAL A 72 -0.15 2.60 -0.84
CA VAL A 72 0.27 3.94 -0.42
C VAL A 72 -0.71 4.42 0.64
N MET A 73 -0.21 4.74 1.83
CA MET A 73 -1.04 5.15 2.97
C MET A 73 -0.81 6.62 3.32
N THR A 74 -1.87 7.27 3.79
CA THR A 74 -1.91 8.69 4.18
C THR A 74 -1.39 8.95 5.59
N VAL A 75 -0.88 7.92 6.26
CA VAL A 75 -0.32 7.98 7.62
C VAL A 75 1.20 7.79 7.60
N PRO A 76 1.93 8.28 8.62
CA PRO A 76 3.37 8.05 8.76
C PRO A 76 3.74 6.55 8.81
N ALA A 77 4.97 6.22 8.47
CA ALA A 77 5.46 4.85 8.35
C ALA A 77 5.33 4.04 9.65
N GLU A 78 5.56 4.65 10.80
CA GLU A 78 5.43 4.00 12.11
C GLU A 78 3.98 3.56 12.34
N ARG A 79 3.02 4.45 12.06
CA ARG A 79 1.60 4.16 12.20
C ARG A 79 1.12 3.14 11.17
N ALA A 80 1.62 3.22 9.94
CA ALA A 80 1.35 2.22 8.91
C ALA A 80 1.84 0.82 9.33
N ALA A 81 3.05 0.72 9.90
CA ALA A 81 3.58 -0.55 10.40
C ALA A 81 2.69 -1.15 11.50
N GLU A 82 2.22 -0.35 12.46
CA GLU A 82 1.26 -0.81 13.48
C GLU A 82 -0.06 -1.30 12.87
N ILE A 83 -0.60 -0.56 11.91
CA ILE A 83 -1.83 -0.92 11.21
C ILE A 83 -1.63 -2.25 10.48
N ILE A 84 -0.55 -2.42 9.72
CA ILE A 84 -0.31 -3.62 8.91
C ILE A 84 0.08 -4.83 9.76
N ALA A 85 0.74 -4.64 10.91
CA ALA A 85 0.98 -5.73 11.87
C ALA A 85 -0.33 -6.36 12.38
N GLY A 86 -1.43 -5.60 12.37
CA GLY A 86 -2.77 -6.09 12.71
C GLY A 86 -3.50 -6.81 11.58
N ASP A 87 -2.90 -6.93 10.39
CA ASP A 87 -3.53 -7.58 9.25
C ASP A 87 -3.68 -9.11 9.44
N PRO A 88 -4.84 -9.72 9.12
CA PRO A 88 -5.06 -11.15 9.29
C PRO A 88 -4.01 -12.04 8.59
N CYS A 89 -3.64 -11.70 7.35
CA CYS A 89 -2.65 -12.46 6.60
C CYS A 89 -1.24 -12.29 7.18
N VAL A 90 -0.91 -11.10 7.67
CA VAL A 90 0.39 -10.84 8.33
C VAL A 90 0.48 -11.60 9.66
N ARG A 91 -0.56 -11.53 10.49
CA ARG A 91 -0.63 -12.25 11.78
C ARG A 91 -0.58 -13.76 11.63
N ALA A 92 -1.15 -14.28 10.55
CA ALA A 92 -1.12 -15.70 10.24
C ALA A 92 0.18 -16.15 9.55
N GLU A 93 1.11 -15.22 9.29
CA GLU A 93 2.34 -15.39 8.48
C GLU A 93 2.08 -15.94 7.07
N MET A 94 0.87 -15.68 6.54
CA MET A 94 0.57 -15.86 5.12
C MET A 94 1.23 -14.77 4.28
N MET A 95 1.48 -13.61 4.88
CA MET A 95 2.21 -12.49 4.26
C MET A 95 3.29 -11.95 5.18
N HIS A 96 4.35 -11.42 4.57
CA HIS A 96 5.33 -10.54 5.22
C HIS A 96 5.13 -9.12 4.71
N SER A 97 5.28 -8.14 5.60
CA SER A 97 5.12 -6.72 5.29
C SER A 97 6.40 -5.93 5.49
N GLU A 98 6.70 -5.04 4.54
CA GLU A 98 7.71 -4.00 4.67
C GLU A 98 7.04 -2.63 4.53
N VAL A 99 7.46 -1.67 5.36
CA VAL A 99 6.91 -0.32 5.37
C VAL A 99 8.04 0.69 5.24
N TYR A 100 7.85 1.65 4.33
CA TYR A 100 8.83 2.70 4.06
C TYR A 100 8.19 4.08 4.20
N PRO A 101 8.86 5.07 4.81
CA PRO A 101 8.46 6.46 4.66
C PRO A 101 8.69 6.89 3.21
N CYS A 102 7.77 7.65 2.64
CA CYS A 102 7.93 8.21 1.31
C CYS A 102 7.29 9.60 1.21
N LEU A 103 7.62 10.30 0.13
CA LEU A 103 6.93 11.51 -0.28
C LEU A 103 6.12 11.21 -1.54
N SER A 104 4.96 11.85 -1.65
CA SER A 104 4.14 11.84 -2.86
C SER A 104 3.39 13.16 -2.96
N PHE A 105 2.67 13.36 -4.06
CA PHE A 105 2.05 14.63 -4.40
C PHE A 105 0.53 14.50 -4.24
N PRO A 106 -0.11 15.26 -3.34
CA PRO A 106 -1.57 15.26 -3.23
C PRO A 106 -2.22 15.56 -4.58
N GLY A 107 -3.20 14.74 -4.97
CA GLY A 107 -3.84 14.80 -6.29
C GLY A 107 -3.38 13.69 -7.24
N ASP A 108 -2.21 13.09 -7.01
CA ASP A 108 -1.81 11.86 -7.71
C ASP A 108 -2.81 10.75 -7.41
N ALA A 109 -3.30 10.11 -8.48
CA ALA A 109 -4.29 9.05 -8.41
C ALA A 109 -4.16 8.12 -9.62
N LEU A 110 -4.77 6.94 -9.52
CA LEU A 110 -4.93 6.07 -10.68
C LEU A 110 -5.94 6.71 -11.65
N PRO A 111 -5.58 6.94 -12.92
CA PRO A 111 -6.51 7.46 -13.91
C PRO A 111 -7.59 6.40 -14.24
N GLY A 112 -8.85 6.82 -14.34
CA GLY A 112 -9.98 5.93 -14.66
C GLY A 112 -11.32 6.64 -14.57
#